data_AF-A0A2A5B9M2-F1
#
_entry.id   AF-A0A2A5B9M2-F1
#
_cell.length_a   1.000
_cell.length_b   1.000
_cell.length_c   1.000
_cell.angle_alpha   90.00
_cell.angle_beta   90.00
_cell.angle_gamma   90.00
#
_symmetry.space_group_name_H-M   'P 1'
#
loop_
_entity.id
_entity.type
_entity.pdbx_description
1 polymer ?
#
loop_
_entity_poly.entity_id
_entity_poly.type
_entity_poly.pdbx_seq_one_letter_code
_entity_poly.pdbx_strand_id
1 'polypeptide(L)'
;MNRIELYTLVGETLHLSQVFELHLRILISIFNDNFGTEIDEDALILKEDKKTLGVLLKELKKKTSLDQAGKEIFQEALQKRNYIAHDFFIKNTFAFEGQEEFEIVMEKLKEDQTVIIKATLISQGFVEGICQALKIDKSSILIKQST
;
A
#
# COMPACT_ATOMS: atom_id res chain seq x y z
N MET A 1 -21.70 -20.95 -2.26
CA MET A 1 -20.53 -20.28 -1.64
C MET A 1 -19.26 -20.53 -2.47
N ASN A 2 -18.70 -19.49 -3.08
CA ASN A 2 -17.49 -19.57 -3.90
C ASN A 2 -16.24 -19.18 -3.11
N ARG A 3 -15.68 -20.11 -2.33
CA ARG A 3 -14.50 -19.82 -1.49
C ARG A 3 -13.25 -19.43 -2.29
N ILE A 4 -13.14 -19.89 -3.54
CA ILE A 4 -12.04 -19.54 -4.44
C ILE A 4 -12.07 -18.03 -4.70
N GLU A 5 -13.24 -17.46 -5.02
CA GLU A 5 -13.39 -16.01 -5.22
C GLU A 5 -12.95 -15.21 -4.00
N LEU A 6 -13.36 -15.63 -2.79
CA LEU A 6 -12.97 -14.95 -1.55
C LEU A 6 -11.45 -15.00 -1.34
N TYR A 7 -10.82 -16.17 -1.50
CA TYR A 7 -9.37 -16.29 -1.35
C TYR A 7 -8.60 -15.49 -2.40
N THR A 8 -9.08 -15.50 -3.65
CA THR A 8 -8.53 -14.67 -4.73
C THR A 8 -8.61 -13.19 -4.35
N LEU A 9 -9.76 -12.72 -3.89
CA LEU A 9 -9.94 -11.32 -3.53
C LEU A 9 -9.06 -10.90 -2.35
N VAL A 10 -8.90 -11.77 -1.34
CA VAL A 10 -7.94 -11.52 -0.23
C VAL A 10 -6.52 -11.41 -0.78
N GLY A 11 -6.10 -12.36 -1.63
CA GLY A 11 -4.76 -12.38 -2.23
C GLY A 11 -4.46 -11.13 -3.06
N GLU A 12 -5.40 -10.74 -3.93
CA GLU A 12 -5.31 -9.51 -4.72
C GLU A 12 -5.23 -8.26 -3.83
N THR A 13 -6.03 -8.21 -2.77
CA THR A 13 -6.03 -7.06 -1.85
C THR A 13 -4.73 -6.95 -1.08
N LEU A 14 -4.12 -8.06 -0.67
CA LEU A 14 -2.81 -8.09 -0.03
C LEU A 14 -1.70 -7.70 -1.02
N HIS A 15 -1.77 -8.17 -2.27
CA HIS A 15 -0.84 -7.76 -3.31
C HIS A 15 -0.87 -6.24 -3.54
N LEU A 16 -2.07 -5.66 -3.73
CA LEU A 16 -2.25 -4.20 -3.88
C LEU A 16 -1.72 -3.44 -2.65
N SER A 17 -1.95 -3.97 -1.46
CA SER A 17 -1.42 -3.38 -0.22
C SER A 17 0.11 -3.32 -0.20
N GLN A 18 0.77 -4.37 -0.69
CA GLN A 18 2.24 -4.39 -0.80
C GLN A 18 2.75 -3.40 -1.85
N VAL A 19 2.06 -3.27 -2.98
CA VAL A 19 2.37 -2.27 -4.00
C VAL A 19 2.20 -0.84 -3.46
N PHE A 20 1.14 -0.58 -2.69
CA PHE A 20 0.96 0.69 -1.99
C PHE A 20 2.12 0.97 -1.02
N GLU A 21 2.51 0.01 -0.19
CA GLU A 21 3.67 0.14 0.71
C GLU A 21 4.96 0.46 -0.05
N LEU A 22 5.19 -0.20 -1.17
CA LEU A 22 6.32 0.03 -2.05
C LEU A 22 6.35 1.49 -2.54
N HIS A 23 5.23 2.00 -3.07
CA HIS A 23 5.14 3.38 -3.53
C HIS A 23 5.48 4.38 -2.43
N LEU A 24 4.99 4.16 -1.20
CA LEU A 24 5.33 5.04 -0.08
C LEU A 24 6.82 5.03 0.25
N ARG A 25 7.48 3.86 0.18
CA ARG A 25 8.92 3.78 0.40
C ARG A 25 9.70 4.54 -0.66
N ILE A 26 9.32 4.40 -1.93
CA ILE A 26 9.91 5.16 -3.05
C ILE A 26 9.77 6.66 -2.79
N LEU A 27 8.55 7.12 -2.48
CA LEU A 27 8.30 8.53 -2.17
C LEU A 27 9.18 9.04 -1.03
N ILE A 28 9.26 8.28 0.07
CA ILE A 28 10.08 8.65 1.22
C ILE A 28 11.56 8.70 0.86
N SER A 29 12.07 7.76 0.06
CA SER A 29 13.46 7.77 -0.40
C SER A 29 13.74 9.02 -1.21
N ILE A 30 12.93 9.28 -2.25
CA ILE A 30 13.08 10.47 -3.08
C ILE A 30 13.05 11.74 -2.21
N PHE A 31 12.17 11.83 -1.21
CA PHE A 31 12.13 12.96 -0.27
C PHE A 31 13.22 12.94 0.81
N ASN A 32 13.98 11.88 1.00
CA ASN A 32 15.17 11.88 1.84
C ASN A 32 16.37 12.41 1.06
N ASP A 33 16.51 11.97 -0.18
CA ASP A 33 17.68 12.27 -1.01
C ASP A 33 17.62 13.70 -1.55
N ASN A 34 16.44 14.21 -1.93
CA ASN A 34 16.29 15.56 -2.52
C ASN A 34 16.37 16.75 -1.55
N PHE A 35 16.71 16.55 -0.27
CA PHE A 35 17.18 17.66 0.59
C PHE A 35 18.70 17.86 0.51
N GLY A 36 19.42 17.10 -0.34
CA GLY A 36 20.76 17.35 -0.83
C GLY A 36 20.79 17.19 -2.36
N THR A 37 21.59 17.98 -3.06
CA THR A 37 21.45 18.30 -4.49
C THR A 37 21.75 17.20 -5.52
N GLU A 38 21.94 15.92 -5.16
CA GLU A 38 22.10 14.82 -6.11
C GLU A 38 21.43 13.56 -5.54
N ILE A 39 20.50 12.97 -6.31
CA ILE A 39 19.80 11.73 -5.91
C ILE A 39 20.76 10.56 -6.13
N ASP A 40 21.14 9.90 -5.04
CA ASP A 40 21.88 8.65 -5.11
C ASP A 40 20.96 7.53 -5.61
N GLU A 41 21.26 6.93 -6.76
CA GLU A 41 20.52 5.78 -7.28
C GLU A 41 20.55 4.59 -6.30
N ASP A 42 21.59 4.50 -5.44
CA ASP A 42 21.65 3.50 -4.37
C ASP A 42 20.61 3.74 -3.26
N ALA A 43 20.04 4.94 -3.15
CA ALA A 43 18.94 5.22 -2.24
C ALA A 43 17.59 4.70 -2.79
N LEU A 44 17.45 4.64 -4.12
CA LEU A 44 16.32 3.96 -4.78
C LEU A 44 16.40 2.44 -4.67
N ILE A 45 17.54 1.89 -4.25
CA ILE A 45 17.65 0.50 -3.81
C ILE A 45 16.93 0.40 -2.47
N LEU A 46 15.71 -0.14 -2.53
CA LEU A 46 14.93 -0.43 -1.34
C LEU A 46 15.64 -1.52 -0.54
N LYS A 47 16.44 -1.10 0.44
CA LYS A 47 16.91 -1.97 1.52
C LYS A 47 15.68 -2.55 2.22
N GLU A 48 15.85 -3.73 2.80
CA GLU A 48 14.79 -4.42 3.55
C GLU A 48 14.30 -3.56 4.72
N ASP A 49 13.38 -2.63 4.42
CA ASP A 49 12.86 -1.71 5.41
C ASP A 49 11.74 -2.44 6.16
N LYS A 50 11.99 -2.79 7.42
CA LYS A 50 11.02 -3.43 8.30
C LYS A 50 9.93 -2.45 8.78
N LYS A 51 9.96 -1.20 8.31
CA LYS A 51 8.92 -0.22 8.61
C LYS A 51 7.57 -0.71 8.12
N THR A 52 6.63 -0.75 9.05
CA THR A 52 5.22 -1.01 8.76
C THR A 52 4.63 0.15 7.96
N LEU A 53 3.56 -0.10 7.22
CA LEU A 53 2.81 0.93 6.49
C LEU A 53 2.45 2.15 7.36
N GLY A 54 2.17 1.92 8.65
CA GLY A 54 1.92 3.01 9.61
C GLY A 54 3.13 3.89 9.91
N VAL A 55 4.35 3.34 9.91
CA VAL A 55 5.58 4.14 10.03
C VAL A 55 5.83 4.93 8.76
N LEU A 56 5.64 4.30 7.59
CA LEU A 56 5.80 4.99 6.29
C LEU A 56 4.88 6.21 6.17
N LEU A 57 3.62 6.08 6.56
CA LEU A 57 2.67 7.21 6.53
C LEU A 57 3.04 8.33 7.50
N LYS A 58 3.61 8.01 8.67
CA LYS A 58 4.11 9.03 9.60
C LYS A 58 5.30 9.78 9.02
N GLU A 59 6.22 9.08 8.35
CA GLU A 59 7.38 9.70 7.69
C GLU A 59 6.95 10.57 6.50
N LEU A 60 6.02 10.10 5.67
CA LEU A 60 5.49 10.87 4.55
C LEU A 60 4.81 12.17 5.02
N LYS A 61 4.03 12.10 6.11
CA LYS A 61 3.37 13.28 6.71
C LYS A 61 4.36 14.33 7.22
N LYS A 62 5.57 13.94 7.64
CA LYS A 62 6.62 14.90 8.04
C LYS A 62 7.22 15.66 6.85
N LYS A 63 7.15 15.07 5.66
CA LYS A 63 7.84 15.54 4.45
C LYS A 63 6.93 16.20 3.42
N THR A 64 5.61 16.03 3.56
CA THR A 64 4.64 16.48 2.56
C THR A 64 3.44 17.16 3.20
N SER A 65 2.89 18.16 2.53
CA SER A 65 1.58 18.72 2.81
C SER A 65 0.50 17.98 2.03
N LEU A 66 0.27 16.70 2.35
CA LEU A 66 -0.93 16.00 1.87
C LEU A 66 -2.17 16.76 2.36
N ASP A 67 -3.12 16.97 1.46
CA ASP A 67 -4.43 17.50 1.83
C ASP A 67 -5.18 16.52 2.75
N GLN A 68 -6.26 17.00 3.35
CA GLN A 68 -6.99 16.19 4.34
C GLN A 68 -7.56 14.91 3.71
N ALA A 69 -8.07 15.00 2.48
CA ALA A 69 -8.61 13.87 1.74
C ALA A 69 -7.53 12.79 1.47
N GLY A 70 -6.32 13.19 1.05
CA GLY A 70 -5.20 12.28 0.84
C GLY A 70 -4.70 11.61 2.13
N LYS A 71 -4.75 12.32 3.26
CA LYS A 71 -4.40 11.76 4.57
C LYS A 71 -5.42 10.72 5.05
N GLU A 72 -6.70 10.98 4.83
CA GLU A 72 -7.78 10.09 5.23
C GLU A 72 -7.75 8.79 4.43
N ILE A 73 -7.64 8.87 3.10
CA ILE A 73 -7.63 7.67 2.24
C ILE A 73 -6.45 6.74 2.56
N PHE A 74 -5.26 7.30 2.83
CA PHE A 74 -4.09 6.50 3.20
C PHE A 74 -4.22 5.88 4.60
N GLN A 75 -4.79 6.62 5.55
CA GLN A 75 -5.02 6.13 6.90
C GLN A 75 -6.07 5.02 6.91
N GLU A 76 -7.14 5.17 6.12
CA GLU A 76 -8.17 4.16 5.94
C GLU A 76 -7.59 2.90 5.28
N ALA A 77 -6.85 3.05 4.18
CA ALA A 77 -6.18 1.93 3.51
C ALA A 77 -5.25 1.15 4.45
N LEU A 78 -4.50 1.84 5.33
CA LEU A 78 -3.69 1.18 6.36
C LEU A 78 -4.54 0.33 7.32
N GLN A 79 -5.67 0.86 7.79
CA GLN A 79 -6.55 0.12 8.69
C GLN A 79 -7.13 -1.12 8.01
N LYS A 80 -7.58 -0.98 6.75
CA LYS A 80 -8.11 -2.09 5.95
C LYS A 80 -7.05 -3.15 5.71
N ARG A 81 -5.85 -2.75 5.29
CA ARG A 81 -4.70 -3.66 5.12
C ARG A 81 -4.40 -4.44 6.39
N ASN A 82 -4.33 -3.77 7.55
CA ASN A 82 -4.04 -4.44 8.81
C ASN A 82 -5.11 -5.46 9.18
N TYR A 83 -6.38 -5.11 9.02
CA TYR A 83 -7.47 -6.05 9.22
C TYR A 83 -7.38 -7.25 8.28
N ILE A 84 -7.17 -7.03 6.98
CA ILE A 84 -7.10 -8.11 5.98
C ILE A 84 -5.89 -9.03 6.22
N ALA A 85 -4.73 -8.47 6.55
CA ALA A 85 -3.50 -9.22 6.74
C ALA A 85 -3.45 -10.02 8.05
N HIS A 86 -4.13 -9.55 9.11
CA HIS A 86 -3.95 -10.11 10.45
C HIS A 86 -5.22 -10.72 11.04
N ASP A 87 -6.39 -10.16 10.73
CA ASP A 87 -7.62 -10.45 11.47
C ASP A 87 -8.72 -11.08 10.61
N PHE A 88 -8.69 -10.92 9.28
CA PHE A 88 -9.83 -11.23 8.42
C PHE A 88 -10.33 -12.66 8.57
N PHE A 89 -9.47 -13.68 8.45
CA PHE A 89 -9.93 -15.06 8.56
C PHE A 89 -10.39 -15.42 9.98
N ILE A 90 -9.76 -14.84 11.01
CA ILE A 90 -10.09 -15.11 12.42
C ILE A 90 -11.43 -14.47 12.79
N LYS A 91 -11.71 -13.26 12.31
CA LYS A 91 -12.95 -12.53 12.62
C LYS A 91 -14.15 -12.98 11.78
N ASN A 92 -13.93 -13.73 10.70
CA ASN A 92 -14.97 -14.18 9.78
C ASN A 92 -15.06 -15.71 9.67
N THR A 93 -14.79 -16.44 10.76
CA THR A 93 -14.86 -17.92 10.77
C THR A 93 -16.23 -18.44 10.32
N PHE A 94 -17.31 -17.74 10.69
CA PHE A 94 -18.69 -18.12 10.32
C PHE A 94 -19.02 -17.87 8.85
N ALA A 95 -18.25 -17.03 8.15
CA ALA A 95 -18.42 -16.81 6.71
C ALA A 95 -18.13 -18.08 5.89
N PHE A 96 -17.56 -19.10 6.50
CA PHE A 96 -17.29 -20.39 5.88
C PHE A 96 -18.37 -21.43 6.20
N GLU A 97 -19.37 -21.09 7.01
CA GLU A 97 -20.40 -22.01 7.51
C GLU A 97 -21.78 -21.75 6.88
N GLY A 98 -22.07 -20.50 6.49
CA GLY A 98 -23.36 -20.11 5.90
C GLY A 98 -23.24 -19.22 4.65
N GLN A 99 -24.25 -19.27 3.79
CA GLN A 99 -24.27 -18.52 2.53
C GLN A 99 -24.52 -17.02 2.76
N GLU A 100 -25.36 -16.66 3.74
CA GLU A 100 -25.67 -15.26 4.06
C GLU A 100 -24.46 -14.55 4.66
N GLU A 101 -23.78 -15.19 5.62
CA GLU A 101 -22.56 -14.68 6.22
C GLU A 101 -21.43 -14.55 5.19
N PHE A 102 -21.34 -15.52 4.26
CA PHE A 102 -20.40 -15.45 3.14
C PHE A 102 -20.64 -14.21 2.27
N GLU A 103 -21.89 -13.94 1.88
CA GLU A 103 -22.24 -12.80 1.04
C GLU A 103 -21.92 -11.47 1.72
N ILE A 104 -22.24 -11.32 3.01
CA ILE A 104 -21.92 -10.13 3.81
C ILE A 104 -20.41 -9.89 3.85
N VAL A 105 -19.62 -10.94 4.14
CA VAL A 105 -18.16 -10.82 4.21
C VAL A 105 -17.55 -10.53 2.85
N MET A 106 -18.12 -11.10 1.79
CA MET A 106 -17.67 -10.87 0.43
C MET A 106 -17.91 -9.43 -0.02
N GLU A 107 -19.09 -8.88 0.25
CA GLU A 107 -19.40 -7.47 0.01
C GLU A 107 -18.44 -6.57 0.80
N LYS A 108 -18.22 -6.87 2.08
CA LYS A 108 -17.33 -6.07 2.90
C LYS A 108 -15.89 -6.07 2.40
N LEU A 109 -15.39 -7.22 1.95
CA LEU A 109 -14.04 -7.32 1.39
C LEU A 109 -13.90 -6.51 0.09
N LYS A 110 -14.94 -6.46 -0.76
CA LYS A 110 -14.97 -5.65 -1.99
C LYS A 110 -14.90 -4.15 -1.68
N GLU A 111 -15.62 -3.70 -0.66
CA GLU A 111 -15.53 -2.31 -0.18
C GLU A 111 -14.12 -1.98 0.31
N ASP A 112 -13.56 -2.83 1.16
CA ASP A 112 -12.23 -2.62 1.75
C ASP A 112 -11.12 -2.64 0.67
N GLN A 113 -11.23 -3.54 -0.32
CA GLN A 113 -10.34 -3.55 -1.48
C GLN A 113 -10.42 -2.26 -2.29
N THR A 114 -11.62 -1.70 -2.48
CA THR A 114 -11.81 -0.44 -3.23
C THR A 114 -11.02 0.72 -2.60
N VAL A 115 -10.97 0.79 -1.26
CA VAL A 115 -10.17 1.79 -0.53
C VAL A 115 -8.68 1.59 -0.81
N ILE A 116 -8.20 0.34 -0.76
CA ILE A 116 -6.79 0.00 -1.02
C ILE A 116 -6.40 0.31 -2.47
N ILE A 117 -7.27 0.00 -3.44
CA ILE A 117 -7.06 0.35 -4.85
C ILE A 117 -6.89 1.86 -5.01
N LYS A 118 -7.79 2.67 -4.41
CA LYS A 118 -7.71 4.14 -4.47
C LYS A 118 -6.38 4.65 -3.91
N ALA A 119 -5.98 4.18 -2.73
CA ALA A 119 -4.71 4.57 -2.13
C ALA A 119 -3.51 4.17 -3.01
N THR A 120 -3.56 2.98 -3.61
CA THR A 120 -2.53 2.48 -4.53
C THR A 120 -2.41 3.37 -5.76
N LEU A 121 -3.52 3.69 -6.43
CA LEU A 121 -3.54 4.56 -7.62
C LEU A 121 -3.05 5.98 -7.32
N ILE A 122 -3.47 6.56 -6.20
CA ILE A 122 -3.01 7.89 -5.77
C ILE A 122 -1.50 7.87 -5.52
N SER A 123 -1.00 6.89 -4.78
CA SER A 123 0.44 6.77 -4.49
C SER A 123 1.27 6.53 -5.75
N GLN A 124 0.75 5.75 -6.70
CA GLN A 124 1.37 5.55 -8.00
C GLN A 124 1.48 6.89 -8.74
N GLY A 125 0.38 7.64 -8.85
CA GLY A 125 0.38 8.95 -9.49
C GLY A 125 1.43 9.91 -8.90
N PHE A 126 1.63 9.90 -7.58
CA PHE A 126 2.69 10.68 -6.95
C PHE A 126 4.09 10.20 -7.32
N VAL A 127 4.34 8.88 -7.29
CA VAL A 127 5.64 8.31 -7.70
C VAL A 127 5.94 8.72 -9.15
N GLU A 128 4.97 8.56 -10.05
CA GLU A 128 5.14 8.88 -11.45
C GLU A 128 5.41 10.37 -11.68
N GLY A 129 4.61 11.24 -11.06
CA GLY A 129 4.76 12.69 -11.18
C GLY A 129 6.11 13.19 -10.65
N ILE A 130 6.57 12.65 -9.52
CA ILE A 130 7.85 13.04 -8.93
C ILE A 130 9.03 12.51 -9.77
N CYS A 131 8.98 11.25 -10.21
CA CYS A 131 10.03 10.71 -11.07
C CYS A 131 10.16 11.53 -12.36
N GLN A 132 9.02 11.91 -12.98
CA GLN A 132 9.02 12.77 -14.16
C GLN A 132 9.60 14.16 -13.88
N ALA A 133 9.19 14.80 -12.77
CA ALA A 133 9.66 16.14 -12.41
C ALA A 133 11.17 16.18 -12.13
N LEU A 134 11.70 15.12 -11.52
CA LEU A 134 13.11 14.99 -11.16
C LEU A 134 13.95 14.26 -12.21
N LYS A 135 13.35 13.86 -13.34
CA LYS A 135 13.99 13.07 -14.41
C LYS A 135 14.64 11.77 -13.92
N ILE A 136 14.05 11.15 -12.90
CA ILE A 136 14.46 9.84 -12.41
C ILE A 136 13.96 8.78 -13.40
N ASP A 137 14.86 7.92 -13.88
CA ASP A 137 14.46 6.75 -14.65
C ASP A 137 13.78 5.74 -13.71
N LYS A 138 12.50 5.41 -13.96
CA LYS A 138 11.77 4.43 -13.14
C LYS A 138 12.45 3.05 -13.18
N SER A 139 13.18 2.73 -14.24
CA SER A 139 13.90 1.46 -14.37
C SER A 139 15.06 1.31 -13.39
N SER A 140 15.56 2.42 -12.83
CA SER A 140 16.61 2.40 -11.80
C SER A 140 16.09 2.10 -10.39
N ILE A 141 14.76 2.08 -10.19
CA ILE A 141 14.15 1.71 -8.91
C ILE A 141 14.24 0.19 -8.74
N LEU A 142 15.17 -0.27 -7.92
CA LEU A 142 15.44 -1.68 -7.69
C LEU A 142 14.91 -2.14 -6.32
N ILE A 143 14.14 -3.23 -6.30
CA ILE A 143 13.79 -3.95 -5.06
C ILE A 143 14.84 -5.03 -4.85
N LYS A 144 15.71 -4.86 -3.84
CA LYS A 144 16.66 -5.92 -3.47
C LYS A 144 15.94 -6.96 -2.62
N GLN A 145 15.87 -8.20 -3.10
CA GLN A 145 15.41 -9.33 -2.29
C GLN A 145 16.58 -9.80 -1.42
N SER A 146 16.38 -9.89 -0.11
CA SER A 146 17.39 -10.48 0.79
C SER A 146 17.58 -11.95 0.42
N THR A 147 18.84 -12.34 0.25
CA THR A 147 19.27 -13.74 0.10
C THR A 147 19.42 -14.38 1.46
#